data_AF-A0A4P5UTK9-F1
#
_entry.id   AF-A0A4P5UTK9-F1
#
_cell.length_a   1.000
_cell.length_b   1.000
_cell.length_c   1.000
_cell.angle_alpha   90.00
_cell.angle_beta   90.00
_cell.angle_gamma   90.00
#
_symmetry.space_group_name_H-M   'P 1'
#
loop_
_entity.id
_entity.type
_entity.pdbx_description
1 polymer ?
#
loop_
_entity_poly.entity_id
_entity_poly.type
_entity_poly.pdbx_seq_one_letter_code
_entity_poly.pdbx_strand_id
1 'polypeptide(L)'
;MSDRFQQQLQTSLYFLMLIVIPTLGTLTALYLAFLGQITWLDIILCISMVILTELGITMGFHRMLVHQSFIAHPIVKFILLMLGSMALQGPASNWASVHLKHHAHTDDDDDPHSPTVKGWLHSHCGWIFTMAHDEHISARQTFGKKFQQDKMVQFFDATFFVWSMIGLFIPFLIGGLNGLLWGGFVRLFLALNFTWSVNSFCHIIGGRMFNTPDKSKNNLIVGILAMGEGWHNNHHAFPRSAFHGMAWWQIDISGYIIRLLEILHLVKNVYRVPNAVMQEKLISEK
;
A
#
# COMPACT_ATOMS: atom_id res chain seq x y z
N MET A 1 33.77 0.74 7.56
CA MET A 1 33.18 0.34 8.86
C MET A 1 31.92 1.15 9.20
N SER A 2 31.84 2.42 8.78
CA SER A 2 30.67 3.30 8.93
C SER A 2 29.41 2.78 8.24
N ASP A 3 29.51 2.34 6.98
CA ASP A 3 28.32 2.15 6.14
C ASP A 3 27.52 0.92 6.51
N ARG A 4 28.21 -0.18 6.86
CA ARG A 4 27.57 -1.40 7.38
C ARG A 4 26.86 -1.15 8.71
N PHE A 5 27.44 -0.32 9.57
CA PHE A 5 26.83 0.06 10.84
C PHE A 5 25.58 0.94 10.62
N GLN A 6 25.66 1.93 9.72
CA GLN A 6 24.52 2.77 9.35
C GLN A 6 23.39 1.94 8.76
N GLN A 7 23.71 1.00 7.87
CA GLN A 7 22.73 0.09 7.28
C GLN A 7 22.06 -0.79 8.34
N GLN A 8 22.84 -1.40 9.24
CA GLN A 8 22.31 -2.23 10.32
C GLN A 8 21.41 -1.42 11.28
N LEU A 9 21.81 -0.18 11.60
CA LEU A 9 21.01 0.73 12.41
C LEU A 9 19.69 1.08 11.71
N GLN A 10 19.72 1.42 10.42
CA GLN A 10 18.52 1.73 9.64
C GLN A 10 17.55 0.53 9.61
N THR A 11 18.05 -0.67 9.31
CA THR A 11 17.26 -1.91 9.34
C THR A 11 16.63 -2.16 10.71
N SER A 12 17.39 -1.94 11.78
CA SER A 12 16.90 -2.10 13.16
C SER A 12 15.80 -1.09 13.50
N LEU A 13 15.94 0.16 13.04
CA LEU A 13 14.92 1.19 13.22
C LEU A 13 13.62 0.85 12.47
N TYR A 14 13.69 0.36 11.23
CA TYR A 14 12.50 -0.09 10.52
C TYR A 14 11.83 -1.28 11.21
N PHE A 15 12.59 -2.26 11.69
CA PHE A 15 12.05 -3.39 12.45
C PHE A 15 11.28 -2.90 13.68
N LEU A 16 11.88 -1.99 14.44
CA LEU A 16 11.24 -1.42 15.63
C LEU A 16 9.97 -0.65 15.28
N MET A 17 10.03 0.25 14.29
CA MET A 17 8.92 1.14 13.94
C MET A 17 7.76 0.44 13.25
N LEU A 18 8.02 -0.54 12.38
CA LEU A 18 7.00 -1.17 11.54
C LEU A 18 6.48 -2.50 12.10
N ILE A 19 7.28 -3.19 12.92
CA ILE A 19 6.89 -4.50 13.47
C ILE A 19 6.72 -4.42 14.98
N VAL A 20 7.79 -4.11 15.73
CA VAL A 20 7.77 -4.26 17.20
C VAL A 20 6.80 -3.29 17.86
N ILE A 21 6.92 -1.98 17.59
CA ILE A 21 6.08 -0.95 18.22
C ILE A 21 4.60 -1.14 17.88
N PRO A 22 4.19 -1.33 16.60
CA PRO A 22 2.79 -1.54 16.28
C PRO A 22 2.23 -2.84 16.89
N THR A 23 3.03 -3.90 16.95
CA THR A 23 2.61 -5.18 17.55
C THR A 23 2.41 -5.03 19.05
N LEU A 24 3.37 -4.47 19.78
CA LEU A 24 3.25 -4.25 21.23
C LEU A 24 2.11 -3.28 21.57
N GLY A 25 1.95 -2.21 20.78
CA GLY A 25 0.82 -1.30 20.90
C GLY A 25 -0.52 -2.00 20.69
N THR A 26 -0.61 -2.89 19.70
CA THR A 26 -1.81 -3.70 19.44
C THR A 26 -2.11 -4.66 20.58
N LEU A 27 -1.11 -5.40 21.08
CA LEU A 27 -1.29 -6.29 22.23
C LEU A 27 -1.73 -5.53 23.48
N THR A 28 -1.18 -4.35 23.71
CA THR A 28 -1.58 -3.47 24.81
C THR A 28 -3.02 -3.00 24.65
N ALA A 29 -3.41 -2.56 23.45
CA ALA A 29 -4.78 -2.15 23.15
C ALA A 29 -5.80 -3.27 23.36
N LEU A 30 -5.47 -4.49 22.91
CA LEU A 30 -6.32 -5.67 23.08
C LEU A 30 -6.45 -6.07 24.57
N TYR A 31 -5.36 -6.01 25.33
CA TYR A 31 -5.38 -6.27 26.77
C TYR A 31 -6.28 -5.26 27.50
N LEU A 32 -6.13 -3.97 27.21
CA LEU A 32 -6.96 -2.92 27.80
C LEU A 32 -8.44 -3.07 27.40
N ALA A 33 -8.72 -3.42 26.16
CA ALA A 33 -10.08 -3.72 25.70
C ALA A 33 -10.69 -4.94 26.40
N PHE A 34 -9.91 -5.99 26.65
CA PHE A 34 -10.35 -7.14 27.44
C PHE A 34 -10.72 -6.75 28.88
N LEU A 35 -10.05 -5.75 29.45
CA LEU A 35 -10.39 -5.15 30.75
C LEU A 35 -11.57 -4.15 30.68
N GLY A 36 -12.22 -4.00 29.53
CA GLY A 36 -13.33 -3.06 29.32
C GLY A 36 -12.91 -1.61 29.05
N GLN A 37 -11.63 -1.33 28.82
CA GLN A 37 -11.10 0.01 28.53
C GLN A 37 -11.06 0.27 27.01
N ILE A 38 -12.20 0.09 26.35
CA ILE A 38 -12.39 0.40 24.93
C ILE A 38 -13.71 1.13 24.76
N THR A 39 -13.71 2.16 23.91
CA THR A 39 -14.89 2.94 23.58
C THR A 39 -15.21 2.85 22.09
N TRP A 40 -16.43 3.23 21.72
CA TRP A 40 -16.80 3.36 20.30
C TRP A 40 -15.96 4.41 19.57
N LEU A 41 -15.50 5.44 20.27
CA LEU A 41 -14.58 6.44 19.71
C LEU A 41 -13.28 5.79 19.24
N ASP A 42 -12.72 4.87 20.03
CA ASP A 42 -11.47 4.18 19.71
C ASP A 42 -11.61 3.31 18.45
N ILE A 43 -12.73 2.58 18.35
CA ILE A 43 -13.06 1.75 17.19
C ILE A 43 -13.23 2.61 15.94
N ILE A 44 -13.98 3.72 16.04
CA ILE A 44 -14.20 4.65 14.93
C ILE A 44 -12.87 5.29 14.49
N LEU A 45 -12.02 5.71 15.42
CA LEU A 45 -10.69 6.24 15.12
C LEU A 45 -9.82 5.20 14.41
N CYS A 46 -9.82 3.94 14.88
CA CYS A 46 -9.09 2.86 14.21
C CYS A 46 -9.56 2.67 12.76
N ILE A 47 -10.86 2.43 12.57
CA ILE A 47 -11.43 2.13 11.25
C ILE A 47 -11.26 3.32 10.29
N SER A 48 -11.58 4.54 10.73
CA SER A 48 -11.44 5.74 9.90
C SER A 48 -10.01 5.97 9.48
N MET A 49 -9.05 5.86 10.40
CA MET A 49 -7.64 6.06 10.07
C MET A 49 -7.10 4.95 9.17
N VAL A 50 -7.51 3.69 9.36
CA VAL A 50 -7.17 2.58 8.42
C VAL A 50 -7.65 2.96 7.03
N ILE A 51 -8.93 3.33 6.91
CA ILE A 51 -9.55 3.67 5.63
C ILE A 51 -8.80 4.82 4.95
N LEU A 52 -8.58 5.92 5.67
CA LEU A 52 -7.93 7.10 5.12
C LEU A 52 -6.49 6.81 4.67
N THR A 53 -5.69 6.11 5.49
CA THR A 53 -4.30 5.80 5.12
C THR A 53 -4.21 4.79 3.98
N GLU A 54 -5.10 3.79 3.95
CA GLU A 54 -5.16 2.81 2.84
C GLU A 54 -5.58 3.47 1.53
N LEU A 55 -6.51 4.42 1.53
CA LEU A 55 -6.82 5.21 0.32
C LEU A 55 -5.60 6.01 -0.16
N GLY A 56 -4.78 6.52 0.77
CA GLY A 56 -3.50 7.15 0.43
C GLY A 56 -2.53 6.22 -0.29
N ILE A 57 -2.44 4.96 0.12
CA ILE A 57 -1.60 3.95 -0.53
C ILE A 57 -2.22 3.50 -1.86
N THR A 58 -3.45 3.00 -1.84
CA THR A 58 -4.11 2.38 -2.99
C THR A 58 -4.43 3.38 -4.10
N MET A 59 -5.07 4.52 -3.79
CA MET A 59 -5.36 5.53 -4.80
C MET A 59 -4.17 6.44 -5.06
N GLY A 60 -3.46 6.85 -4.02
CA GLY A 60 -2.39 7.86 -4.10
C GLY A 60 -1.08 7.30 -4.65
N PHE A 61 -0.46 6.37 -3.93
CA PHE A 61 0.84 5.85 -4.31
C PHE A 61 0.74 4.85 -5.46
N HIS A 62 -0.21 3.93 -5.40
CA HIS A 62 -0.33 2.87 -6.38
C HIS A 62 -1.00 3.34 -7.69
N ARG A 63 -2.30 3.62 -7.69
CA ARG A 63 -3.03 3.92 -8.94
C ARG A 63 -2.64 5.27 -9.56
N MET A 64 -2.55 6.33 -8.76
CA MET A 64 -2.21 7.66 -9.27
C MET A 64 -0.72 7.81 -9.61
N LEU A 65 0.17 7.57 -8.64
CA LEU A 65 1.59 7.87 -8.80
C LEU A 65 2.30 6.81 -9.65
N VAL A 66 2.24 5.53 -9.28
CA VAL A 66 2.93 4.47 -10.02
C VAL A 66 2.34 4.27 -11.41
N HIS A 67 1.05 3.96 -11.46
CA HIS A 67 0.39 3.46 -12.68
C HIS A 67 -0.22 4.54 -13.56
N GLN A 68 -0.31 5.79 -13.06
CA GLN A 68 -0.91 6.92 -13.78
C GLN A 68 -2.29 6.57 -14.34
N SER A 69 -3.09 5.85 -13.54
CA SER A 69 -4.42 5.40 -13.90
C SER A 69 -5.41 6.56 -14.04
N PHE A 70 -5.10 7.73 -13.48
CA PHE A 70 -5.85 8.98 -13.61
C PHE A 70 -4.97 10.20 -13.33
N ILE A 71 -5.47 11.39 -13.70
CA ILE A 71 -4.88 12.68 -13.35
C ILE A 71 -5.74 13.33 -12.27
N ALA A 72 -5.18 13.52 -11.08
CA ALA A 72 -5.87 14.16 -9.96
C ALA A 72 -5.81 15.69 -10.04
N HIS A 73 -6.88 16.35 -9.61
CA HIS A 73 -6.85 17.76 -9.24
C HIS A 73 -5.77 17.98 -8.16
N PRO A 74 -5.01 19.10 -8.15
CA PRO A 74 -3.91 19.30 -7.21
C PRO A 74 -4.27 19.11 -5.73
N ILE A 75 -5.49 19.50 -5.33
CA ILE A 75 -5.98 19.29 -3.95
C ILE A 75 -6.16 17.79 -3.64
N VAL A 76 -6.75 17.03 -4.56
CA VAL A 76 -6.91 15.57 -4.38
C VAL A 76 -5.54 14.91 -4.32
N LYS A 77 -4.62 15.29 -5.21
CA LYS A 77 -3.25 14.80 -5.21
C LYS A 77 -2.55 15.07 -3.86
N PHE A 78 -2.69 16.28 -3.34
CA PHE A 78 -2.12 16.66 -2.04
C PHE A 78 -2.68 15.78 -0.92
N ILE A 79 -4.00 15.61 -0.86
CA ILE A 79 -4.66 14.79 0.16
C ILE A 79 -4.19 13.33 0.06
N LEU A 80 -4.16 12.76 -1.15
CA LEU A 80 -3.74 11.38 -1.35
C LEU A 80 -2.27 11.15 -0.95
N LEU A 81 -1.37 12.06 -1.31
CA LEU A 81 0.04 11.97 -0.90
C LEU A 81 0.21 12.14 0.61
N MET A 82 -0.53 13.07 1.22
CA MET A 82 -0.56 13.28 2.67
C MET A 82 -1.01 12.02 3.41
N LEU A 83 -2.14 11.43 3.01
CA LEU A 83 -2.69 10.21 3.61
C LEU A 83 -1.75 9.02 3.41
N GLY A 84 -1.13 8.89 2.23
CA GLY A 84 -0.14 7.84 1.97
C GLY A 84 1.11 7.99 2.84
N SER A 85 1.57 9.22 3.09
CA SER A 85 2.68 9.47 4.03
C SER A 85 2.30 9.18 5.49
N MET A 86 1.03 9.35 5.88
CA MET A 86 0.53 8.95 7.20
C MET A 86 0.49 7.43 7.41
N ALA A 87 0.50 6.65 6.33
CA ALA A 87 0.50 5.18 6.39
C ALA A 87 1.85 4.60 6.88
N LEU A 88 2.92 5.40 6.91
CA LEU A 88 4.28 5.00 7.34
C LEU A 88 4.87 3.84 6.51
N GLN A 89 4.60 3.80 5.20
CA GLN A 89 5.16 2.79 4.27
C GLN A 89 6.39 3.28 3.49
N GLY A 90 6.99 4.39 3.91
CA GLY A 90 8.13 5.03 3.25
C GLY A 90 7.72 6.20 2.34
N PRO A 91 8.70 7.03 1.92
CA PRO A 91 8.47 8.13 0.99
C PRO A 91 7.79 7.66 -0.30
N ALA A 92 6.91 8.49 -0.86
CA ALA A 92 6.07 8.15 -2.00
C ALA A 92 6.90 7.72 -3.22
N SER A 93 8.00 8.44 -3.53
CA SER A 93 8.84 8.06 -4.67
C SER A 93 9.61 6.75 -4.45
N ASN A 94 10.03 6.46 -3.21
CA ASN A 94 10.71 5.21 -2.88
C ASN A 94 9.73 4.04 -2.99
N TRP A 95 8.55 4.15 -2.38
CA TRP A 95 7.50 3.14 -2.47
C TRP A 95 7.15 2.86 -3.93
N ALA A 96 6.93 3.92 -4.72
CA ALA A 96 6.59 3.80 -6.12
C ALA A 96 7.70 3.17 -6.98
N SER A 97 8.96 3.48 -6.70
CA SER A 97 10.11 2.91 -7.43
C SER A 97 10.29 1.42 -7.14
N VAL A 98 10.09 1.01 -5.89
CA VAL A 98 10.12 -0.40 -5.47
C VAL A 98 8.97 -1.17 -6.09
N HIS A 99 7.77 -0.59 -6.12
CA HIS A 99 6.60 -1.20 -6.76
C HIS A 99 6.81 -1.40 -8.27
N LEU A 100 7.44 -0.42 -8.94
CA LEU A 100 7.82 -0.57 -10.36
C LEU A 100 8.88 -1.65 -10.58
N LYS A 101 9.87 -1.75 -9.67
CA LYS A 101 10.84 -2.85 -9.70
C LYS A 101 10.14 -4.20 -9.58
N HIS A 102 9.20 -4.34 -8.64
CA HIS A 102 8.39 -5.55 -8.51
C HIS A 102 7.66 -5.90 -9.81
N HIS A 103 6.98 -4.95 -10.47
CA HIS A 103 6.32 -5.24 -11.75
C HIS A 103 7.28 -5.62 -12.89
N ALA A 104 8.50 -5.09 -12.88
CA ALA A 104 9.50 -5.44 -13.89
C ALA A 104 10.08 -6.84 -13.69
N HIS A 105 10.06 -7.34 -12.45
CA HIS A 105 10.78 -8.53 -12.00
C HIS A 105 9.86 -9.49 -11.21
N THR A 106 8.56 -9.48 -11.51
CA THR A 106 7.57 -10.15 -10.65
C THR A 106 7.84 -11.65 -10.54
N ASP A 107 7.89 -12.15 -9.30
CA ASP A 107 8.11 -13.57 -8.98
C ASP A 107 9.45 -14.15 -9.47
N ASP A 108 10.45 -13.31 -9.78
CA ASP A 108 11.83 -13.69 -10.06
C ASP A 108 12.81 -13.27 -8.93
N ASP A 109 14.11 -13.51 -9.11
CA ASP A 109 15.15 -13.26 -8.10
C ASP A 109 15.33 -11.76 -7.77
N ASP A 110 15.07 -10.88 -8.74
CA ASP A 110 15.20 -9.43 -8.63
C ASP A 110 13.94 -8.78 -8.04
N ASP A 111 12.83 -9.52 -7.90
CA ASP A 111 11.66 -9.07 -7.15
C ASP A 111 12.05 -8.75 -5.68
N PRO A 112 11.80 -7.52 -5.19
CA PRO A 112 12.06 -7.19 -3.79
C PRO A 112 11.35 -8.11 -2.79
N HIS A 113 10.14 -8.56 -3.12
CA HIS A 113 9.26 -9.27 -2.20
C HIS A 113 8.64 -10.53 -2.81
N SER A 114 9.35 -11.21 -3.71
CA SER A 114 8.87 -12.47 -4.31
C SER A 114 8.62 -13.56 -3.25
N PRO A 115 7.38 -14.08 -3.14
CA PRO A 115 7.10 -15.26 -2.34
C PRO A 115 7.55 -16.56 -3.01
N THR A 116 7.70 -16.58 -4.33
CA THR A 116 8.06 -17.78 -5.10
C THR A 116 9.53 -18.15 -4.90
N VAL A 117 10.40 -17.14 -4.75
CA VAL A 117 11.84 -17.31 -4.57
C VAL A 117 12.22 -17.36 -3.10
N LYS A 118 11.72 -16.41 -2.31
CA LYS A 118 12.18 -16.19 -0.91
C LYS A 118 11.17 -16.63 0.15
N GLY A 119 10.01 -17.12 -0.27
CA GLY A 119 8.97 -17.67 0.60
C GLY A 119 8.00 -16.62 1.17
N TRP A 120 6.90 -17.12 1.74
CA TRP A 120 5.79 -16.28 2.21
C TRP A 120 6.21 -15.25 3.27
N LEU A 121 6.98 -15.66 4.29
CA LEU A 121 7.36 -14.74 5.38
C LEU A 121 8.22 -13.59 4.87
N HIS A 122 9.09 -13.86 3.87
CA HIS A 122 9.87 -12.83 3.19
C HIS A 122 8.95 -11.85 2.47
N SER A 123 8.05 -12.34 1.61
CA SER A 123 7.12 -11.50 0.83
C SER A 123 6.19 -10.66 1.70
N HIS A 124 5.82 -11.17 2.88
CA HIS A 124 4.94 -10.47 3.81
C HIS A 124 5.69 -9.32 4.47
N CYS A 125 6.73 -9.59 5.25
CA CYS A 125 7.44 -8.54 5.98
C CYS A 125 8.97 -8.67 5.98
N GLY A 126 9.52 -9.84 5.64
CA GLY A 126 10.98 -10.06 5.68
C GLY A 126 11.76 -9.18 4.68
N TRP A 127 11.16 -8.83 3.54
CA TRP A 127 11.78 -8.01 2.51
C TRP A 127 12.20 -6.61 3.00
N ILE A 128 11.54 -6.09 4.02
CA ILE A 128 11.87 -4.79 4.64
C ILE A 128 13.29 -4.80 5.22
N PHE A 129 13.78 -5.98 5.63
CA PHE A 129 15.12 -6.13 6.21
C PHE A 129 16.19 -6.42 5.17
N THR A 130 15.81 -7.00 4.05
CA THR A 130 16.73 -7.35 2.97
C THR A 130 16.92 -6.20 1.99
N MET A 131 15.93 -5.33 1.85
CA MET A 131 16.02 -4.20 0.93
C MET A 131 16.93 -3.13 1.52
N ALA A 132 18.21 -3.29 1.22
CA ALA A 132 19.27 -2.40 1.63
C ALA A 132 19.03 -0.95 1.14
N HIS A 133 19.65 0.00 1.83
CA HIS A 133 19.70 1.40 1.40
C HIS A 133 20.10 1.53 -0.08
N ASP A 134 21.10 0.77 -0.51
CA ASP A 134 21.59 0.78 -1.89
C ASP A 134 20.59 0.21 -2.89
N GLU A 135 19.80 -0.80 -2.51
CA GLU A 135 18.73 -1.33 -3.36
C GLU A 135 17.60 -0.31 -3.54
N HIS A 136 17.25 0.43 -2.48
CA HIS A 136 16.31 1.55 -2.57
C HIS A 136 16.83 2.66 -3.50
N ILE A 137 18.12 3.02 -3.40
CA ILE A 137 18.75 3.99 -4.29
C ILE A 137 18.70 3.49 -5.73
N SER A 138 19.10 2.24 -5.97
CA SER A 138 19.11 1.62 -7.30
C SER A 138 17.71 1.62 -7.91
N ALA A 139 16.69 1.17 -7.18
CA ALA A 139 15.31 1.20 -7.63
C ALA A 139 14.87 2.63 -7.99
N ARG A 140 15.21 3.63 -7.17
CA ARG A 140 14.88 5.03 -7.41
C ARG A 140 15.59 5.62 -8.62
N GLN A 141 16.84 5.24 -8.88
CA GLN A 141 17.60 5.69 -10.05
C GLN A 141 17.04 5.10 -11.34
N THR A 142 16.68 3.81 -11.32
CA THR A 142 16.17 3.09 -12.49
C THR A 142 14.70 3.42 -12.80
N PHE A 143 13.84 3.35 -11.78
CA PHE A 143 12.38 3.45 -11.96
C PHE A 143 11.79 4.79 -11.50
N GLY A 144 12.52 5.55 -10.68
CA GLY A 144 11.98 6.71 -9.96
C GLY A 144 12.14 8.07 -10.65
N LYS A 145 12.81 8.14 -11.82
CA LYS A 145 13.16 9.41 -12.49
C LYS A 145 11.94 10.33 -12.71
N LYS A 146 10.77 9.77 -13.04
CA LYS A 146 9.54 10.54 -13.26
C LYS A 146 9.01 11.21 -11.98
N PHE A 147 9.18 10.59 -10.82
CA PHE A 147 8.72 11.12 -9.54
C PHE A 147 9.60 12.30 -9.06
N GLN A 148 10.88 12.27 -9.42
CA GLN A 148 11.82 13.33 -9.11
C GLN A 148 11.53 14.64 -9.85
N GLN A 149 10.65 14.66 -10.85
CA GLN A 149 10.27 15.90 -11.55
C GLN A 149 9.04 16.57 -10.93
N ASP A 150 8.37 15.88 -10.02
CA ASP A 150 7.11 16.30 -9.44
C ASP A 150 7.32 16.99 -8.09
N LYS A 151 7.21 18.32 -8.08
CA LYS A 151 7.49 19.13 -6.88
C LYS A 151 6.62 18.75 -5.68
N MET A 152 5.38 18.34 -5.90
CA MET A 152 4.50 17.93 -4.80
C MET A 152 4.95 16.60 -4.20
N VAL A 153 5.37 15.64 -5.04
CA VAL A 153 5.93 14.37 -4.57
C VAL A 153 7.23 14.61 -3.80
N GLN A 154 8.12 15.45 -4.33
CA GLN A 154 9.36 15.82 -3.62
C GLN A 154 9.09 16.46 -2.25
N PHE A 155 8.08 17.32 -2.15
CA PHE A 155 7.69 17.92 -0.87
C PHE A 155 7.27 16.85 0.14
N PHE A 156 6.39 15.91 -0.25
CA PHE A 156 5.96 14.83 0.63
C PHE A 156 7.08 13.84 0.95
N ASP A 157 7.99 13.57 0.03
CA ASP A 157 9.18 12.77 0.31
C ASP A 157 10.09 13.44 1.36
N ALA A 158 10.35 14.74 1.20
CA ALA A 158 11.21 15.50 2.12
C ALA A 158 10.56 15.67 3.51
N THR A 159 9.23 15.69 3.57
CA THR A 159 8.46 15.86 4.81
C THR A 159 7.83 14.56 5.31
N PHE A 160 8.23 13.41 4.75
CA PHE A 160 7.59 12.11 5.00
C PHE A 160 7.40 11.82 6.49
N PHE A 161 8.47 11.94 7.29
CA PHE A 161 8.42 11.66 8.72
C PHE A 161 7.48 12.61 9.48
N VAL A 162 7.36 13.88 9.05
CA VAL A 162 6.43 14.82 9.67
C VAL A 162 4.99 14.34 9.47
N TRP A 163 4.62 13.98 8.24
CA TRP A 163 3.27 13.47 7.94
C TRP A 163 3.00 12.13 8.62
N SER A 164 3.98 11.24 8.65
CA SER A 164 3.89 9.98 9.40
C SER A 164 3.62 10.21 10.89
N MET A 165 4.31 11.16 11.53
CA MET A 165 4.06 11.49 12.94
C MET A 165 2.71 12.16 13.14
N ILE A 166 2.26 13.02 12.23
CA ILE A 166 0.90 13.58 12.26
C ILE A 166 -0.14 12.46 12.21
N GLY A 167 0.07 11.42 11.39
CA GLY A 167 -0.81 10.25 11.32
C GLY A 167 -0.98 9.52 12.65
N LEU A 168 0.04 9.53 13.52
CA LEU A 168 -0.03 8.98 14.89
C LEU A 168 -0.58 10.00 15.89
N PHE A 169 -0.30 11.29 15.69
CA PHE A 169 -0.65 12.35 16.62
C PHE A 169 -2.12 12.77 16.53
N ILE A 170 -2.74 12.73 15.35
CA ILE A 170 -4.17 13.05 15.18
C ILE A 170 -5.06 12.18 16.09
N PRO A 171 -4.95 10.83 16.08
CA PRO A 171 -5.71 9.99 16.99
C PRO A 171 -5.44 10.28 18.46
N PHE A 172 -4.20 10.59 18.82
CA PHE A 172 -3.83 10.97 20.18
C PHE A 172 -4.55 12.26 20.64
N LEU A 173 -4.60 13.28 19.78
CA LEU A 173 -5.29 14.54 20.10
C LEU A 173 -6.80 14.34 20.32
N ILE A 174 -7.41 13.37 19.63
CA ILE A 174 -8.85 13.14 19.70
C ILE A 174 -9.21 12.21 20.87
N GLY A 175 -8.49 11.10 21.04
CA GLY A 175 -8.82 10.03 21.99
C GLY A 175 -7.78 9.79 23.10
N GLY A 176 -6.79 10.68 23.26
CA GLY A 176 -5.70 10.50 24.20
C GLY A 176 -4.88 9.25 23.90
N LEU A 177 -4.40 8.57 24.95
CA LEU A 177 -3.62 7.34 24.79
C LEU A 177 -4.41 6.21 24.12
N ASN A 178 -5.71 6.07 24.39
CA ASN A 178 -6.53 5.06 23.71
C ASN A 178 -6.69 5.38 22.22
N GLY A 179 -6.84 6.67 21.87
CA GLY A 179 -6.81 7.12 20.48
C GLY A 179 -5.49 6.77 19.79
N LEU A 180 -4.34 6.99 20.44
CA LEU A 180 -3.03 6.59 19.91
C LEU A 180 -2.90 5.07 19.77
N LEU A 181 -3.36 4.30 20.74
CA LEU A 181 -3.33 2.83 20.68
C LEU A 181 -4.15 2.32 19.49
N TRP A 182 -5.41 2.76 19.36
CA TRP A 182 -6.34 2.23 18.35
C TRP A 182 -6.19 2.89 16.98
N GLY A 183 -6.25 4.21 16.90
CA GLY A 183 -6.08 4.98 15.66
C GLY A 183 -4.63 5.14 15.21
N GLY A 184 -3.66 4.94 16.11
CA GLY A 184 -2.24 4.96 15.80
C GLY A 184 -1.66 3.58 15.55
N PHE A 185 -1.45 2.78 16.61
CA PHE A 185 -0.70 1.52 16.55
C PHE A 185 -1.48 0.32 16.01
N VAL A 186 -2.70 0.06 16.49
CA VAL A 186 -3.57 -1.01 15.95
C VAL A 186 -3.85 -0.74 14.47
N ARG A 187 -4.19 0.51 14.13
CA ARG A 187 -4.32 0.95 12.75
C ARG A 187 -3.05 0.69 11.92
N LEU A 188 -1.87 1.01 12.44
CA LEU A 188 -0.60 0.78 11.74
C LEU A 188 -0.38 -0.71 11.48
N PHE A 189 -0.59 -1.52 12.52
CA PHE A 189 -0.48 -2.97 12.44
C PHE A 189 -1.41 -3.54 11.37
N LEU A 190 -2.69 -3.16 11.37
CA LEU A 190 -3.66 -3.64 10.39
C LEU A 190 -3.29 -3.20 8.96
N ALA A 191 -3.06 -1.91 8.74
CA ALA A 191 -2.74 -1.34 7.43
C ALA A 191 -1.48 -1.98 6.79
N LEU A 192 -0.41 -2.14 7.58
CA LEU A 192 0.80 -2.82 7.12
C LEU A 192 0.52 -4.26 6.72
N ASN A 193 -0.18 -5.03 7.56
CA ASN A 193 -0.52 -6.42 7.24
C ASN A 193 -1.45 -6.53 6.03
N PHE A 194 -2.38 -5.59 5.81
CA PHE A 194 -3.23 -5.58 4.62
C PHE A 194 -2.42 -5.34 3.35
N THR A 195 -1.55 -4.34 3.36
CA THR A 195 -0.66 -4.05 2.23
C THR A 195 0.30 -5.21 1.96
N TRP A 196 0.95 -5.76 2.98
CA TRP A 196 1.85 -6.91 2.87
C TRP A 196 1.16 -8.20 2.43
N SER A 197 -0.14 -8.33 2.74
CA SER A 197 -0.96 -9.45 2.25
C SER A 197 -1.11 -9.44 0.73
N VAL A 198 -1.02 -8.28 0.08
CA VAL A 198 -1.03 -8.18 -1.39
C VAL A 198 0.21 -8.85 -1.96
N ASN A 199 1.40 -8.52 -1.44
CA ASN A 199 2.66 -9.11 -1.92
C ASN A 199 2.76 -10.61 -1.63
N SER A 200 2.14 -11.06 -0.53
CA SER A 200 2.26 -12.44 -0.04
C SER A 200 1.08 -13.32 -0.48
N PHE A 201 -0.10 -13.13 0.10
CA PHE A 201 -1.26 -13.97 -0.20
C PHE A 201 -1.70 -13.85 -1.65
N CYS A 202 -1.69 -12.66 -2.25
CA CYS A 202 -2.13 -12.51 -3.64
C CYS A 202 -1.12 -13.01 -4.69
N HIS A 203 0.00 -13.61 -4.30
CA HIS A 203 0.89 -14.35 -5.22
C HIS A 203 0.88 -15.87 -4.97
N ILE A 204 0.21 -16.33 -3.90
CA ILE A 204 0.18 -17.74 -3.51
C ILE A 204 -1.24 -18.31 -3.55
N ILE A 205 -2.22 -17.58 -2.99
CA ILE A 205 -3.57 -18.07 -2.71
C ILE A 205 -4.61 -17.21 -3.43
N GLY A 206 -5.36 -17.82 -4.35
CA GLY A 206 -6.51 -17.21 -4.99
C GLY A 206 -6.78 -17.73 -6.41
N GLY A 207 -7.76 -17.11 -7.06
CA GLY A 207 -8.13 -17.42 -8.45
C GLY A 207 -7.35 -16.60 -9.46
N ARG A 208 -7.42 -16.95 -10.74
CA ARG A 208 -6.92 -16.12 -11.85
C ARG A 208 -8.03 -15.95 -12.87
N MET A 209 -8.22 -14.72 -13.32
CA MET A 209 -9.15 -14.36 -14.38
C MET A 209 -8.41 -14.15 -15.70
N PHE A 210 -7.15 -13.73 -15.64
CA PHE A 210 -6.34 -13.36 -16.79
C PHE A 210 -5.02 -14.11 -16.85
N ASN A 211 -4.60 -14.41 -18.08
CA ASN A 211 -3.28 -14.93 -18.40
C ASN A 211 -2.24 -13.84 -18.15
N THR A 212 -1.36 -14.08 -17.18
CA THR A 212 -0.18 -13.27 -16.85
C THR A 212 1.04 -14.19 -16.72
N PRO A 213 2.27 -13.71 -17.01
CA PRO A 213 3.47 -14.55 -16.87
C PRO A 213 3.81 -14.87 -15.40
N ASP A 214 3.41 -14.00 -14.48
CA ASP A 214 3.62 -14.12 -13.03
C ASP A 214 2.63 -15.09 -12.35
N LYS A 215 2.75 -15.20 -11.02
CA LYS A 215 1.91 -16.03 -10.14
C LYS A 215 0.80 -15.24 -9.44
N SER A 216 0.59 -13.97 -9.76
CA SER A 216 -0.46 -13.15 -9.14
C SER A 216 -1.84 -13.82 -9.20
N LYS A 217 -2.62 -13.61 -8.14
CA LYS A 217 -3.91 -14.22 -7.83
C LYS A 217 -4.88 -13.17 -7.31
N ASN A 218 -6.14 -13.33 -7.70
CA ASN A 218 -7.27 -12.63 -7.10
C ASN A 218 -7.65 -13.30 -5.77
N ASN A 219 -7.61 -12.54 -4.68
CA ASN A 219 -7.96 -12.98 -3.34
C ASN A 219 -9.07 -12.09 -2.77
N LEU A 220 -10.23 -12.69 -2.47
CA LEU A 220 -11.41 -11.96 -1.99
C LEU A 220 -11.18 -11.26 -0.64
N ILE A 221 -10.51 -11.93 0.30
CA ILE A 221 -10.29 -11.40 1.65
C ILE A 221 -9.38 -10.17 1.58
N VAL A 222 -8.25 -10.30 0.86
CA VAL A 222 -7.35 -9.16 0.62
C VAL A 222 -8.05 -8.09 -0.21
N GLY A 223 -8.92 -8.46 -1.16
CA GLY A 223 -9.69 -7.52 -1.96
C GLY A 223 -10.58 -6.61 -1.10
N ILE A 224 -11.19 -7.16 -0.04
CA ILE A 224 -12.02 -6.39 0.89
C ILE A 224 -11.13 -5.56 1.83
N LEU A 225 -10.14 -6.19 2.48
CA LEU A 225 -9.33 -5.55 3.53
C LEU A 225 -8.38 -4.48 2.96
N ALA A 226 -7.82 -4.70 1.78
CA ALA A 226 -6.95 -3.77 1.06
C ALA A 226 -7.71 -3.00 -0.04
N MET A 227 -9.02 -2.76 0.13
CA MET A 227 -9.81 -1.82 -0.68
C MET A 227 -9.81 -2.02 -2.20
N GLY A 228 -9.63 -3.25 -2.66
CA GLY A 228 -9.61 -3.64 -4.07
C GLY A 228 -8.25 -4.15 -4.56
N GLU A 229 -7.17 -3.96 -3.79
CA GLU A 229 -5.82 -4.38 -4.18
C GLU A 229 -5.61 -5.90 -4.23
N GLY A 230 -6.50 -6.65 -3.57
CA GLY A 230 -6.49 -8.12 -3.63
C GLY A 230 -6.96 -8.70 -4.96
N TRP A 231 -7.52 -7.91 -5.88
CA TRP A 231 -7.76 -8.32 -7.28
C TRP A 231 -6.46 -8.27 -8.08
N HIS A 232 -5.45 -8.95 -7.56
CA HIS A 232 -4.06 -8.73 -7.95
C HIS A 232 -3.72 -9.33 -9.31
N ASN A 233 -4.36 -10.45 -9.69
CA ASN A 233 -4.21 -10.98 -11.04
C ASN A 233 -4.81 -10.04 -12.09
N ASN A 234 -5.93 -9.38 -11.78
CA ASN A 234 -6.49 -8.35 -12.65
C ASN A 234 -5.55 -7.15 -12.78
N HIS A 235 -4.97 -6.72 -11.66
CA HIS A 235 -3.99 -5.64 -11.62
C HIS A 235 -2.75 -5.95 -12.46
N HIS A 236 -2.11 -7.11 -12.26
CA HIS A 236 -0.94 -7.51 -13.05
C HIS A 236 -1.26 -7.71 -14.54
N ALA A 237 -2.48 -8.12 -14.89
CA ALA A 237 -2.91 -8.19 -16.28
C ALA A 237 -3.04 -6.80 -16.92
N PHE A 238 -3.47 -5.79 -16.16
CA PHE A 238 -3.72 -4.44 -16.63
C PHE A 238 -3.27 -3.36 -15.61
N PRO A 239 -1.95 -3.14 -15.43
CA PRO A 239 -1.44 -2.33 -14.32
C PRO A 239 -1.94 -0.87 -14.34
N ARG A 240 -2.19 -0.32 -15.54
CA ARG A 240 -2.70 1.05 -15.72
C ARG A 240 -4.19 1.21 -15.38
N SER A 241 -4.94 0.13 -15.17
CA SER A 241 -6.36 0.22 -14.85
C SER A 241 -6.60 1.08 -13.60
N ALA A 242 -7.58 1.96 -13.64
CA ALA A 242 -8.05 2.64 -12.43
C ALA A 242 -8.94 1.74 -11.56
N PHE A 243 -9.38 0.60 -12.12
CA PHE A 243 -10.30 -0.35 -11.50
C PHE A 243 -9.68 -1.75 -11.52
N HIS A 244 -9.42 -2.32 -10.35
CA HIS A 244 -8.89 -3.68 -10.23
C HIS A 244 -10.03 -4.70 -10.17
N GLY A 245 -11.20 -4.31 -9.67
CA GLY A 245 -12.42 -5.14 -9.77
C GLY A 245 -12.95 -5.17 -11.20
N MET A 246 -12.86 -6.33 -11.87
CA MET A 246 -13.28 -6.52 -13.27
C MET A 246 -14.50 -7.44 -13.42
N ALA A 247 -14.98 -8.01 -12.32
CA ALA A 247 -16.27 -8.70 -12.23
C ALA A 247 -17.23 -7.97 -11.29
N TRP A 248 -18.54 -8.13 -11.47
CA TRP A 248 -19.58 -7.41 -10.72
C TRP A 248 -19.52 -7.64 -9.19
N TRP A 249 -19.02 -8.80 -8.75
CA TRP A 249 -18.87 -9.17 -7.35
C TRP A 249 -17.51 -8.77 -6.76
N GLN A 250 -16.58 -8.30 -7.58
CA GLN A 250 -15.26 -7.86 -7.14
C GLN A 250 -15.33 -6.43 -6.60
N ILE A 251 -15.54 -6.33 -5.28
CA ILE A 251 -15.63 -5.05 -4.56
C ILE A 251 -14.28 -4.33 -4.65
N ASP A 252 -14.27 -3.14 -5.25
CA ASP A 252 -13.10 -2.29 -5.42
C ASP A 252 -13.41 -0.89 -4.89
N ILE A 253 -13.25 -0.72 -3.57
CA ILE A 253 -13.59 0.51 -2.85
C ILE A 253 -12.81 1.70 -3.43
N SER A 254 -11.51 1.54 -3.65
CA SER A 254 -10.66 2.59 -4.23
C SER A 254 -11.11 2.95 -5.65
N GLY A 255 -11.49 1.97 -6.47
CA GLY A 255 -12.07 2.19 -7.79
C GLY A 255 -13.39 2.97 -7.73
N TYR A 256 -14.29 2.62 -6.81
CA TYR A 256 -15.56 3.33 -6.64
C TYR A 256 -15.37 4.78 -6.22
N ILE A 257 -14.40 5.07 -5.35
CA ILE A 257 -14.07 6.44 -4.94
C ILE A 257 -13.44 7.22 -6.11
N ILE A 258 -12.55 6.60 -6.89
CA ILE A 258 -12.01 7.22 -8.13
C ILE A 258 -13.16 7.61 -9.07
N ARG A 259 -14.14 6.71 -9.29
CA ARG A 259 -15.31 6.99 -10.13
C ARG A 259 -16.14 8.15 -9.58
N LEU A 260 -16.35 8.21 -8.27
CA LEU A 260 -17.06 9.33 -7.65
C LEU A 260 -16.31 10.65 -7.89
N LEU A 261 -14.99 10.68 -7.67
CA LEU A 261 -14.17 11.86 -7.91
C LEU A 261 -14.17 12.28 -9.39
N GLU A 262 -14.28 11.33 -10.32
CA GLU A 262 -14.37 11.61 -11.76
C GLU A 262 -15.69 12.29 -12.11
N ILE A 263 -16.81 11.79 -11.57
CA ILE A 263 -18.14 12.42 -11.71
C ILE A 263 -18.12 13.85 -11.17
N LEU A 264 -17.40 14.08 -10.06
CA LEU A 264 -17.21 15.39 -9.46
C LEU A 264 -16.15 16.25 -10.19
N HIS A 265 -15.57 15.77 -11.29
CA HIS A 265 -14.51 16.44 -12.07
C HIS A 265 -13.22 16.74 -11.28
N LEU A 266 -13.01 16.05 -10.16
CA LEU A 266 -11.83 16.15 -9.30
C LEU A 266 -10.69 15.22 -9.75
N VAL A 267 -10.98 14.23 -10.59
CA VAL A 267 -9.99 13.47 -11.35
C VAL A 267 -10.39 13.41 -12.83
N LYS A 268 -9.41 13.32 -13.72
CA LYS A 268 -9.58 13.29 -15.18
C LYS A 268 -8.74 12.18 -15.80
N ASN A 269 -9.00 11.85 -17.06
CA ASN A 269 -8.26 10.84 -17.82
C ASN A 269 -8.21 9.48 -17.10
N VAL A 270 -9.32 9.06 -16.50
CA VAL A 270 -9.41 7.80 -15.76
C VAL A 270 -9.39 6.63 -16.74
N TYR A 271 -8.31 5.86 -16.69
CA TYR A 271 -8.08 4.75 -17.60
C TYR A 271 -8.94 3.54 -17.23
N ARG A 272 -9.68 3.05 -18.22
CA ARG A 272 -10.49 1.83 -18.17
C ARG A 272 -9.99 0.89 -19.26
N VAL A 273 -9.82 -0.38 -18.91
CA VAL A 273 -9.43 -1.41 -19.87
C VAL A 273 -10.56 -1.61 -20.88
N PRO A 274 -10.32 -1.45 -22.20
CA PRO A 274 -11.33 -1.75 -23.20
C PRO A 274 -11.73 -3.23 -23.17
N ASN A 275 -13.02 -3.52 -23.36
CA ASN A 275 -13.52 -4.90 -23.30
C ASN A 275 -12.77 -5.85 -24.26
N ALA A 276 -12.45 -5.42 -25.48
CA ALA A 276 -11.68 -6.24 -26.43
C ALA A 276 -10.32 -6.69 -25.85
N VAL A 277 -9.58 -5.74 -25.26
CA VAL A 277 -8.27 -6.00 -24.62
C VAL A 277 -8.42 -6.90 -23.39
N MET A 278 -9.54 -6.76 -22.66
CA MET A 278 -9.86 -7.65 -21.54
C MET A 278 -10.07 -9.10 -22.00
N GLN A 279 -10.87 -9.28 -23.07
CA GLN A 279 -11.17 -10.60 -23.64
C GLN A 279 -9.92 -11.33 -24.14
N GLU A 280 -8.96 -10.61 -24.75
CA GLU A 280 -7.71 -11.18 -25.25
C GLU A 280 -6.88 -11.89 -24.17
N LYS A 281 -6.94 -11.40 -22.92
CA LYS A 281 -6.17 -11.98 -21.81
C LYS A 281 -6.96 -12.93 -20.94
N LEU A 282 -8.28 -13.10 -21.14
CA LEU A 282 -9.07 -14.00 -20.31
C LEU A 282 -8.50 -15.41 -20.37
N ILE A 283 -8.47 -16.08 -19.22
CA ILE A 283 -8.19 -17.51 -19.19
C ILE A 283 -9.42 -18.18 -19.79
N SER A 284 -9.24 -18.85 -20.93
CA SER A 284 -10.29 -19.72 -21.46
C SER A 284 -10.54 -20.86 -20.49
N GLU A 285 -11.81 -21.08 -20.15
CA GLU A 285 -12.21 -22.34 -19.51
C GLU A 285 -11.84 -23.47 -20.48
N LYS A 286 -11.00 -24.40 -20.01
CA LYS A 286 -10.76 -25.68 -20.70
C LYS A 286 -11.86 -26.65 -20.36
#